data_AF-A0A537N0A3-F1
#
_entry.id   AF-A0A537N0A3-F1
#
_cell.length_a   1.000
_cell.length_b   1.000
_cell.length_c   1.000
_cell.angle_alpha   90.00
_cell.angle_beta   90.00
_cell.angle_gamma   90.00
#
_symmetry.space_group_name_H-M   'P 1'
#
loop_
_entity.id
_entity.type
_entity.pdbx_description
1 polymer ?
#
loop_
_entity_poly.entity_id
_entity_poly.type
_entity_poly.pdbx_seq_one_letter_code
_entity_poly.pdbx_strand_id
1 'polypeptide(L)'
;MIRKEYRPIPGWSLIVFLLALPVVGFVVVRFLPDQEMMTVLGAFFAIGLLAVAVAVAPLGRAAPPALGLRPANWKYAVFGALGTLALSVAVSQLGIEPQGMKQVIEVVREPRQLVISLLLFAVLAPLVEELVFRGLIYGWVAGRWGSVPALVVSSLAFAAAHFEPAHIVLVLPLGLLFGWLRRRTDSLLPSLFSHIVNNGFALLAAVYLPNV
;
A
#
# COMPACT_ATOMS: atom_id res chain seq x y z
N MET A 1 29.33 -6.38 2.31
CA MET A 1 28.20 -5.80 1.57
C MET A 1 27.47 -6.90 0.82
N ILE A 2 26.21 -7.20 1.17
CA ILE A 2 25.41 -8.16 0.39
C ILE A 2 25.06 -7.48 -0.94
N ARG A 3 25.63 -7.93 -2.05
CA ARG A 3 25.20 -7.53 -3.40
C ARG A 3 23.77 -8.00 -3.57
N LYS A 4 22.81 -7.08 -3.51
CA LYS A 4 21.42 -7.38 -3.87
C LYS A 4 21.36 -7.47 -5.38
N GLU A 5 21.03 -8.65 -5.89
CA GLU A 5 20.64 -8.83 -7.29
C GLU A 5 19.26 -8.20 -7.48
N TYR A 6 19.23 -6.87 -7.59
CA TYR A 6 18.04 -6.16 -8.01
C TYR A 6 17.75 -6.57 -9.44
N ARG A 7 16.60 -7.23 -9.64
CA ARG A 7 16.02 -7.38 -10.97
C ARG A 7 15.24 -6.10 -11.25
N PRO A 8 15.75 -5.20 -12.11
CA PRO A 8 15.14 -3.90 -12.28
C PRO A 8 13.75 -4.05 -12.89
N ILE A 9 12.77 -3.37 -12.31
CA ILE A 9 11.49 -3.15 -12.98
C ILE A 9 11.76 -2.22 -14.17
N PRO A 10 11.40 -2.58 -15.41
CA PRO A 10 11.64 -1.72 -16.55
C PRO A 10 10.68 -0.52 -16.54
N GLY A 11 11.11 0.61 -17.10
CA GLY A 11 10.31 1.85 -17.09
C GLY A 11 8.95 1.73 -17.78
N TRP A 12 8.83 0.84 -18.78
CA TRP A 12 7.56 0.60 -19.44
C TRP A 12 6.51 -0.02 -18.51
N SER A 13 6.89 -0.78 -17.47
CA SER A 13 5.94 -1.32 -16.50
C SER A 13 5.21 -0.21 -15.74
N LEU A 14 5.91 0.89 -15.41
CA LEU A 14 5.28 2.06 -14.80
C LEU A 14 4.31 2.75 -15.75
N ILE A 15 4.69 2.89 -17.02
CA ILE A 15 3.83 3.49 -18.05
C ILE A 15 2.57 2.63 -18.26
N VAL A 16 2.74 1.31 -18.40
CA VAL A 16 1.62 0.37 -18.56
C VAL A 16 0.69 0.42 -17.35
N PHE A 17 1.22 0.47 -16.12
CA PHE A 17 0.41 0.64 -14.93
C PHE A 17 -0.39 1.95 -14.94
N LEU A 18 0.27 3.08 -15.23
CA LEU A 18 -0.35 4.40 -15.28
C LEU A 18 -1.40 4.54 -16.39
N LEU A 19 -1.28 3.80 -17.50
CA LEU A 19 -2.26 3.79 -18.58
C LEU A 19 -3.40 2.79 -18.32
N ALA A 20 -3.10 1.61 -17.78
CA ALA A 20 -4.09 0.58 -17.52
C ALA A 20 -5.06 1.00 -16.40
N LEU A 21 -4.57 1.64 -15.34
CA LEU A 21 -5.38 2.06 -14.20
C LEU A 21 -6.56 2.98 -14.58
N PRO A 22 -6.37 4.12 -15.27
CA PRO A 22 -7.48 5.01 -15.63
C PRO A 22 -8.38 4.43 -16.71
N VAL A 23 -7.85 3.68 -17.68
CA VAL A 23 -8.65 3.08 -18.77
C VAL A 23 -9.58 2.01 -18.22
N VAL A 24 -9.05 1.08 -17.44
CA VAL A 24 -9.85 0.01 -16.83
C VAL A 24 -10.75 0.60 -15.73
N GLY A 25 -10.23 1.54 -14.93
CA GLY A 25 -10.96 2.28 -13.91
C GLY A 25 -12.22 2.95 -14.45
N PHE A 26 -12.09 3.72 -15.53
CA PHE A 26 -13.21 4.41 -16.16
C PHE A 26 -14.28 3.44 -16.68
N VAL A 27 -13.86 2.38 -17.36
CA VAL A 27 -14.80 1.38 -17.90
C VAL A 27 -15.55 0.68 -16.76
N VAL A 28 -14.85 0.11 -15.79
CA VAL A 28 -15.48 -0.68 -14.73
C VAL A 28 -16.43 0.18 -13.90
N VAL A 29 -16.00 1.36 -13.44
CA VAL A 29 -16.86 2.25 -12.61
C VAL A 29 -18.11 2.68 -13.38
N ARG A 30 -18.02 2.90 -14.69
CA ARG A 30 -19.17 3.29 -15.53
C ARG A 30 -20.26 2.22 -15.65
N PHE A 31 -19.88 0.94 -15.50
CA PHE A 31 -20.75 -0.22 -15.63
C PHE A 31 -21.07 -0.90 -14.28
N LEU A 32 -20.64 -0.33 -13.14
CA LEU A 32 -21.05 -0.85 -11.84
C LEU A 32 -22.58 -0.69 -11.66
N PRO A 33 -23.28 -1.76 -11.21
CA PRO A 33 -24.74 -1.76 -11.07
C PRO A 33 -25.23 -0.76 -10.01
N ASP A 34 -24.43 -0.53 -8.99
CA ASP A 34 -24.61 0.46 -7.94
C ASP A 34 -23.31 1.26 -7.74
N GLN A 35 -23.43 2.51 -7.29
CA GLN A 35 -22.31 3.38 -6.97
C GLN A 35 -22.08 3.43 -5.45
N GLU A 36 -22.38 2.33 -4.74
CA GLU A 36 -22.08 2.26 -3.32
C GLU A 36 -20.57 2.31 -3.09
N MET A 37 -20.14 3.02 -2.05
CA MET A 37 -18.72 3.26 -1.79
C MET A 37 -17.91 1.95 -1.71
N MET A 38 -18.45 0.92 -1.06
CA MET A 38 -17.76 -0.37 -0.92
C MET A 38 -17.60 -1.10 -2.26
N THR A 39 -18.60 -1.04 -3.14
CA THR A 39 -18.55 -1.61 -4.49
C THR A 39 -17.48 -0.89 -5.34
N VAL A 40 -17.50 0.44 -5.31
CA VAL A 40 -16.53 1.27 -6.05
C VAL A 40 -15.10 1.03 -5.57
N LEU A 41 -14.87 0.93 -4.25
CA LEU A 41 -13.56 0.64 -3.68
C LEU A 41 -13.07 -0.77 -4.00
N GLY A 42 -13.96 -1.76 -3.91
CA GLY A 42 -13.64 -3.13 -4.30
C GLY A 42 -13.21 -3.21 -5.77
N ALA A 43 -13.93 -2.52 -6.66
CA ALA A 43 -13.56 -2.41 -8.06
C ALA A 43 -12.21 -1.69 -8.24
N PHE A 44 -11.99 -0.56 -7.56
CA PHE A 44 -10.73 0.18 -7.61
C PHE A 44 -9.52 -0.70 -7.25
N PHE A 45 -9.57 -1.45 -6.15
CA PHE A 45 -8.48 -2.33 -5.76
C PHE A 45 -8.29 -3.51 -6.71
N ALA A 46 -9.38 -4.11 -7.19
CA ALA A 46 -9.30 -5.20 -8.18
C ALA A 46 -8.63 -4.73 -9.48
N ILE A 47 -8.98 -3.52 -9.94
CA ILE A 47 -8.37 -2.90 -11.12
C ILE A 47 -6.90 -2.57 -10.87
N GLY A 48 -6.56 -2.08 -9.68
CA GLY A 48 -5.18 -1.85 -9.27
C GLY A 48 -4.33 -3.12 -9.35
N LEU A 49 -4.84 -4.24 -8.81
CA LEU A 49 -4.18 -5.54 -8.91
C LEU A 49 -4.02 -6.00 -10.36
N LEU A 50 -5.08 -5.86 -11.17
CA LEU A 50 -5.03 -6.20 -12.59
C LEU A 50 -4.02 -5.33 -13.35
N ALA A 51 -3.98 -4.02 -13.08
CA ALA A 51 -3.03 -3.10 -13.69
C ALA A 51 -1.58 -3.47 -13.33
N VAL A 52 -1.31 -3.84 -12.07
CA VAL A 52 0.00 -4.37 -11.66
C VAL A 52 0.31 -5.67 -12.41
N ALA A 53 -0.63 -6.60 -12.46
CA ALA A 53 -0.45 -7.89 -13.14
C ALA A 53 -0.11 -7.70 -14.63
N VAL A 54 -0.84 -6.83 -15.34
CA VAL A 54 -0.58 -6.48 -16.74
C VAL A 54 0.78 -5.80 -16.89
N ALA A 55 1.11 -4.85 -15.99
CA ALA A 55 2.39 -4.14 -16.01
C ALA A 55 3.61 -5.05 -15.82
N VAL A 56 3.46 -6.20 -15.15
CA VAL A 56 4.56 -7.16 -14.94
C VAL A 56 4.44 -8.43 -15.78
N ALA A 57 3.34 -8.64 -16.51
CA ALA A 57 3.12 -9.85 -17.30
C ALA A 57 4.27 -10.17 -18.29
N PRO A 58 4.86 -9.19 -19.01
CA PRO A 58 6.01 -9.47 -19.89
C PRO A 58 7.27 -9.95 -19.17
N LEU A 59 7.40 -9.78 -17.84
CA LEU A 59 8.52 -10.33 -17.07
C LEU A 59 8.35 -11.84 -16.81
N GLY A 60 7.16 -12.40 -17.03
CA GLY A 60 6.85 -13.80 -16.78
C GLY A 60 7.28 -14.25 -15.38
N ARG A 61 8.08 -15.32 -15.30
CA ARG A 61 8.59 -15.87 -14.03
C ARG A 61 9.52 -14.92 -13.26
N ALA A 62 10.02 -13.86 -13.89
CA ALA A 62 10.84 -12.86 -13.22
C ALA A 62 9.99 -11.80 -12.47
N ALA A 63 8.67 -11.75 -12.67
CA ALA A 63 7.80 -10.75 -12.05
C ALA A 63 7.79 -10.80 -10.50
N PRO A 64 7.50 -11.95 -9.84
CA PRO A 64 7.49 -11.98 -8.38
C PRO A 64 8.81 -11.53 -7.73
N PRO A 65 9.99 -12.03 -8.13
CA PRO A 65 11.24 -11.56 -7.55
C PRO A 65 11.55 -10.09 -7.88
N ALA A 66 11.14 -9.56 -9.03
CA ALA A 66 11.32 -8.15 -9.38
C ALA A 66 10.46 -7.22 -8.50
N LEU A 67 9.24 -7.64 -8.16
CA LEU A 67 8.38 -6.96 -7.19
C LEU A 67 8.88 -7.10 -5.73
N GLY A 68 9.86 -7.97 -5.48
CA GLY A 68 10.34 -8.27 -4.13
C GLY A 68 9.46 -9.28 -3.38
N LEU A 69 8.61 -10.05 -4.07
CA LEU A 69 7.86 -11.16 -3.47
C LEU A 69 8.82 -12.33 -3.21
N ARG A 70 9.50 -12.26 -2.06
CA ARG A 70 10.52 -13.22 -1.63
C ARG A 70 10.42 -13.45 -0.12
N PRO A 71 10.74 -14.66 0.39
CA PRO A 71 10.81 -14.88 1.83
C PRO A 71 11.80 -13.93 2.50
N ALA A 72 11.47 -13.50 3.71
CA ALA A 72 12.32 -12.66 4.55
C ALA A 72 12.34 -13.20 5.98
N ASN A 73 13.34 -12.79 6.76
CA ASN A 73 13.41 -13.15 8.17
C ASN A 73 12.23 -12.52 8.92
N TRP A 74 11.44 -13.34 9.60
CA TRP A 74 10.22 -12.96 10.33
C TRP A 74 10.46 -11.85 11.36
N LYS A 75 11.68 -11.72 11.90
CA LYS A 75 12.05 -10.65 12.85
C LYS A 75 11.76 -9.25 12.28
N TYR A 76 11.90 -9.06 10.96
CA TYR A 76 11.59 -7.78 10.33
C TYR A 76 10.09 -7.54 10.19
N ALA A 77 9.28 -8.59 10.05
CA ALA A 77 7.82 -8.47 10.08
C ALA A 77 7.33 -8.09 11.49
N VAL A 78 7.90 -8.69 12.53
CA VAL A 78 7.61 -8.32 13.93
C VAL A 78 8.07 -6.90 14.25
N PHE A 79 9.32 -6.55 13.90
CA PHE A 79 9.83 -5.19 14.09
C PHE A 79 8.98 -4.15 13.35
N GLY A 80 8.60 -4.45 12.09
CA GLY A 80 7.75 -3.57 11.30
C GLY A 80 6.36 -3.41 11.89
N ALA A 81 5.73 -4.49 12.36
CA ALA A 81 4.44 -4.44 13.04
C ALA A 81 4.50 -3.64 14.36
N LEU A 82 5.51 -3.83 15.19
CA LEU A 82 5.67 -3.04 16.41
C LEU A 82 5.93 -1.55 16.09
N GLY A 83 6.78 -1.29 15.09
CA GLY A 83 7.09 0.06 14.64
C GLY A 83 5.87 0.79 14.07
N THR A 84 5.05 0.10 13.27
CA THR A 84 3.84 0.70 12.69
C THR A 84 2.78 1.00 13.74
N LEU A 85 2.62 0.12 14.74
CA LEU A 85 1.69 0.34 15.85
C LEU A 85 2.14 1.53 16.70
N ALA A 86 3.43 1.60 17.03
CA ALA A 86 3.99 2.74 17.76
C ALA A 86 3.81 4.06 17.01
N LEU A 87 4.06 4.07 15.69
CA LEU A 87 3.83 5.24 14.84
C LEU A 87 2.35 5.61 14.76
N SER A 88 1.45 4.64 14.60
CA SER A 88 0.01 4.87 14.56
C SER A 88 -0.51 5.48 15.85
N VAL A 89 -0.08 4.97 17.01
CA VAL A 89 -0.43 5.54 18.32
C VAL A 89 0.14 6.96 18.45
N ALA A 90 1.43 7.16 18.12
CA ALA A 90 2.05 8.48 18.22
C ALA A 90 1.35 9.53 17.33
N VAL A 91 0.91 9.13 16.14
CA VAL A 91 0.16 9.97 15.21
C VAL A 91 -1.26 10.27 15.71
N SER A 92 -1.95 9.30 16.34
CA SER A 92 -3.32 9.54 16.85
C SER A 92 -3.33 10.64 17.92
N GLN A 93 -2.25 10.77 18.71
CA GLN A 93 -2.13 11.82 19.73
C GLN A 93 -2.04 13.24 19.15
N LEU A 94 -1.89 13.41 17.84
CA LEU A 94 -1.89 14.73 17.19
C LEU A 94 -3.31 15.30 17.02
N GLY A 95 -4.37 14.50 17.24
CA GLY A 95 -5.76 14.95 17.11
C GLY A 95 -6.17 15.32 15.67
N ILE A 96 -5.42 14.83 14.68
CA ILE A 96 -5.70 15.06 13.26
C ILE A 96 -6.49 13.85 12.74
N GLU A 97 -7.71 14.10 12.26
CA GLU A 97 -8.58 13.07 11.70
C GLU A 97 -8.74 13.26 10.18
N PRO A 98 -8.09 12.42 9.35
CA PRO A 98 -8.21 12.47 7.90
C PRO A 98 -9.65 12.26 7.42
N GLN A 99 -10.08 13.02 6.41
CA GLN A 99 -11.46 12.94 5.90
C GLN A 99 -11.83 11.53 5.41
N GLY A 100 -10.88 10.84 4.75
CA GLY A 100 -11.10 9.48 4.26
C GLY A 100 -11.43 8.49 5.38
N MET A 101 -10.81 8.65 6.56
CA MET A 101 -11.09 7.77 7.71
C MET A 101 -12.50 8.00 8.27
N LYS A 102 -12.97 9.25 8.30
CA LYS A 102 -14.36 9.58 8.73
C LYS A 102 -15.39 8.90 7.83
N GLN A 103 -15.20 8.97 6.52
CA GLN A 103 -16.10 8.34 5.54
C GLN A 103 -16.17 6.81 5.72
N VAL A 104 -15.04 6.15 6.03
CA VAL A 104 -15.04 4.72 6.30
C VAL A 104 -15.81 4.38 7.57
N ILE A 105 -15.58 5.11 8.66
CA ILE A 105 -16.27 4.90 9.94
C ILE A 105 -17.78 5.07 9.77
N GLU A 106 -18.23 6.08 9.02
CA GLU A 106 -19.66 6.33 8.78
C GLU A 106 -20.38 5.18 8.05
N VAL A 107 -19.64 4.38 7.27
CA VAL A 107 -20.17 3.22 6.55
C VAL A 107 -20.08 1.93 7.36
N VAL A 108 -19.22 1.85 8.37
CA VAL A 108 -19.14 0.68 9.26
C VAL A 108 -20.22 0.79 10.34
N ARG A 109 -21.45 0.36 10.02
CA ARG A 109 -22.60 0.38 10.95
C ARG A 109 -22.97 -1.00 11.48
N GLU A 110 -22.60 -2.06 10.76
CA GLU A 110 -22.95 -3.44 11.10
C GLU A 110 -21.74 -4.40 10.99
N PRO A 111 -21.76 -5.56 11.68
CA PRO A 111 -20.66 -6.53 11.64
C PRO A 111 -20.27 -6.98 10.23
N ARG A 112 -21.24 -7.13 9.31
CA ARG A 112 -20.96 -7.50 7.92
C ARG A 112 -20.13 -6.43 7.19
N GLN A 113 -20.45 -5.16 7.42
CA GLN A 113 -19.72 -4.04 6.83
C GLN A 113 -18.31 -3.92 7.41
N LEU A 114 -18.13 -4.26 8.68
CA LEU A 114 -16.80 -4.32 9.30
C LEU A 114 -15.91 -5.37 8.62
N VAL A 115 -16.42 -6.59 8.40
CA VAL A 115 -15.64 -7.65 7.73
C VAL A 115 -15.23 -7.24 6.31
N ILE A 116 -16.17 -6.68 5.54
CA ILE A 116 -15.88 -6.18 4.19
C ILE A 116 -14.85 -5.05 4.25
N SER A 117 -14.99 -4.11 5.19
CA SER A 117 -14.06 -2.99 5.37
C SER A 117 -12.66 -3.47 5.77
N LEU A 118 -12.53 -4.48 6.63
CA LEU A 118 -11.24 -5.09 6.95
C LEU A 118 -10.59 -5.71 5.70
N LEU A 119 -11.35 -6.44 4.89
CA LEU A 119 -10.82 -7.00 3.65
C LEU A 119 -10.37 -5.92 2.67
N LEU A 120 -11.17 -4.87 2.47
CA LEU A 120 -10.86 -3.80 1.52
C LEU A 120 -9.71 -2.91 2.03
N PHE A 121 -9.83 -2.34 3.23
CA PHE A 121 -8.91 -1.31 3.73
C PHE A 121 -7.71 -1.87 4.48
N ALA A 122 -7.86 -2.99 5.19
CA ALA A 122 -6.75 -3.59 5.93
C ALA A 122 -5.95 -4.61 5.11
N VAL A 123 -6.50 -5.16 4.01
CA VAL A 123 -5.80 -6.18 3.22
C VAL A 123 -5.59 -5.74 1.77
N LEU A 124 -6.66 -5.46 1.02
CA LEU A 124 -6.54 -5.17 -0.42
C LEU A 124 -5.84 -3.83 -0.68
N ALA A 125 -6.15 -2.78 0.08
CA ALA A 125 -5.49 -1.48 -0.09
C ALA A 125 -3.98 -1.59 0.16
N PRO A 126 -3.50 -2.13 1.31
CA PRO A 126 -2.07 -2.36 1.53
C PRO A 126 -1.42 -3.25 0.47
N LEU A 127 -2.12 -4.28 -0.02
CA LEU A 127 -1.59 -5.16 -1.06
C LEU A 127 -1.33 -4.40 -2.36
N VAL A 128 -2.31 -3.65 -2.87
CA VAL A 128 -2.17 -2.85 -4.09
C VAL A 128 -1.09 -1.78 -3.89
N GLU A 129 -1.15 -1.04 -2.79
CA GLU A 129 -0.23 0.05 -2.52
C GLU A 129 1.21 -0.45 -2.39
N GLU A 130 1.48 -1.54 -1.66
CA GLU A 130 2.83 -2.07 -1.55
C GLU A 130 3.35 -2.61 -2.88
N LEU A 131 2.50 -3.27 -3.68
CA LEU A 131 2.89 -3.72 -5.02
C LEU A 131 3.27 -2.54 -5.94
N VAL A 132 2.54 -1.42 -5.86
CA VAL A 132 2.81 -0.22 -6.65
C VAL A 132 4.04 0.52 -6.14
N PHE A 133 4.06 0.89 -4.86
CA PHE A 133 5.10 1.76 -4.31
C PHE A 133 6.39 0.98 -4.03
N ARG A 134 6.33 -0.21 -3.39
CA ARG A 134 7.52 -0.98 -2.94
C ARG A 134 7.91 -2.07 -3.93
N GLY A 135 6.98 -2.48 -4.79
CA GLY A 135 7.24 -3.32 -5.95
C GLY A 135 7.69 -2.49 -7.15
N LEU A 136 6.76 -1.84 -7.85
CA LEU A 136 7.02 -1.18 -9.14
C LEU A 136 7.94 0.05 -9.01
N ILE A 137 7.53 1.07 -8.25
CA ILE A 137 8.26 2.34 -8.16
C ILE A 137 9.62 2.13 -7.50
N TYR A 138 9.65 1.54 -6.31
CA TYR A 138 10.90 1.22 -5.62
C TYR A 138 11.80 0.33 -6.49
N GLY A 139 11.26 -0.71 -7.14
CA GLY A 139 12.05 -1.62 -7.99
C GLY A 139 12.69 -0.92 -9.20
N TRP A 140 11.98 0.01 -9.82
CA TRP A 140 12.50 0.80 -10.94
C TRP A 140 13.57 1.79 -10.48
N VAL A 141 13.29 2.59 -9.43
CA VAL A 141 14.24 3.57 -8.87
C VAL A 141 15.49 2.87 -8.35
N ALA A 142 15.35 1.73 -7.66
CA ALA A 142 16.47 0.97 -7.10
C ALA A 142 17.41 0.43 -8.18
N GLY A 143 16.85 -0.04 -9.30
CA GLY A 143 17.62 -0.53 -10.43
C GLY A 143 18.41 0.56 -11.17
N ARG A 144 18.04 1.84 -11.00
CA ARG A 144 18.61 2.97 -11.75
C ARG A 144 19.49 3.89 -10.92
N TRP A 145 19.10 4.11 -9.66
CA TRP A 145 19.75 5.06 -8.74
C TRP A 145 20.06 4.47 -7.36
N GLY A 146 19.75 3.19 -7.15
CA GLY A 146 20.06 2.47 -5.91
C GLY A 146 18.98 2.57 -4.83
N SER A 147 19.18 1.80 -3.76
CA SER A 147 18.14 1.55 -2.75
C SER A 147 17.75 2.75 -1.88
N VAL A 148 18.62 3.76 -1.74
CA VAL A 148 18.32 4.94 -0.90
C VAL A 148 17.37 5.89 -1.63
N PRO A 149 17.64 6.31 -2.88
CA PRO A 149 16.64 7.03 -3.67
C PRO A 149 15.32 6.27 -3.79
N ALA A 150 15.37 4.94 -3.97
CA ALA A 150 14.17 4.11 -4.05
C ALA A 150 13.30 4.17 -2.79
N LEU A 151 13.92 4.14 -1.61
CA LEU A 151 13.23 4.32 -0.35
C LEU A 151 12.54 5.69 -0.34
N VAL A 152 13.30 6.78 -0.54
CA VAL A 152 12.77 8.15 -0.44
C VAL A 152 11.65 8.39 -1.44
N VAL A 153 11.87 8.07 -2.72
CA VAL A 153 10.90 8.33 -3.80
C VAL A 153 9.63 7.52 -3.60
N SER A 154 9.73 6.23 -3.26
CA SER A 154 8.52 5.42 -3.04
C SER A 154 7.74 5.83 -1.79
N SER A 155 8.42 6.24 -0.71
CA SER A 155 7.77 6.76 0.50
C SER A 155 7.05 8.08 0.24
N LEU A 156 7.66 9.01 -0.49
CA LEU A 156 7.04 10.29 -0.86
C LEU A 156 5.87 10.09 -1.82
N ALA A 157 6.01 9.23 -2.83
CA ALA A 157 4.92 8.91 -3.76
C ALA A 157 3.73 8.25 -3.04
N PHE A 158 4.01 7.34 -2.11
CA PHE A 158 3.00 6.72 -1.25
C PHE A 158 2.23 7.75 -0.44
N ALA A 159 2.94 8.66 0.25
CA ALA A 159 2.28 9.69 1.04
C ALA A 159 1.46 10.63 0.14
N ALA A 160 2.04 11.14 -0.95
CA ALA A 160 1.38 12.07 -1.87
C ALA A 160 0.10 11.50 -2.50
N ALA A 161 0.00 10.17 -2.68
CA ALA A 161 -1.18 9.52 -3.23
C ALA A 161 -2.44 9.61 -2.34
N HIS A 162 -2.31 10.13 -1.12
CA HIS A 162 -3.44 10.36 -0.22
C HIS A 162 -4.16 11.71 -0.47
N PHE A 163 -3.58 12.61 -1.27
CA PHE A 163 -4.18 13.88 -1.74
C PHE A 163 -4.74 14.83 -0.66
N GLU A 164 -4.45 14.59 0.61
CA GLU A 164 -4.86 15.40 1.75
C GLU A 164 -3.60 15.80 2.54
N PRO A 165 -3.25 17.11 2.62
CA PRO A 165 -2.00 17.55 3.27
C PRO A 165 -1.80 17.04 4.70
N ALA A 166 -2.88 17.03 5.49
CA ALA A 166 -2.85 16.49 6.85
C ALA A 166 -2.50 14.99 6.83
N HIS A 167 -3.21 14.22 6.02
CA HIS A 167 -2.99 12.77 5.89
C HIS A 167 -1.59 12.44 5.36
N ILE A 168 -1.06 13.21 4.39
CA ILE A 168 0.29 13.07 3.85
C ILE A 168 1.34 13.11 4.98
N VAL A 169 1.23 14.08 5.88
CA VAL A 169 2.16 14.22 7.02
C VAL A 169 2.07 13.02 7.96
N LEU A 170 0.85 12.52 8.19
CA LEU A 170 0.62 11.38 9.08
C LEU A 170 1.18 10.05 8.53
N VAL A 171 1.04 9.81 7.22
CA VAL A 171 1.45 8.53 6.61
C VAL A 171 2.88 8.52 6.10
N LEU A 172 3.54 9.67 5.95
CA LEU A 172 4.93 9.72 5.49
C LEU A 172 5.90 8.91 6.40
N PRO A 173 5.84 8.99 7.74
CA PRO A 173 6.65 8.14 8.62
C PRO A 173 6.44 6.64 8.39
N LEU A 174 5.18 6.21 8.21
CA LEU A 174 4.84 4.84 7.85
C LEU A 174 5.46 4.47 6.49
N GLY A 175 5.34 5.36 5.52
CA GLY A 175 5.89 5.19 4.20
C GLY A 175 7.42 4.99 4.22
N LEU A 176 8.13 5.73 5.09
CA LEU A 176 9.57 5.60 5.32
C LEU A 176 9.92 4.26 6.01
N LEU A 177 9.14 3.84 7.01
CA LEU A 177 9.31 2.54 7.66
C LEU A 177 9.15 1.38 6.67
N PHE A 178 8.11 1.41 5.84
CA PHE A 178 7.85 0.38 4.82
C PHE A 178 8.95 0.36 3.75
N GLY A 179 9.37 1.54 3.29
CA GLY A 179 10.52 1.67 2.39
C GLY A 179 11.83 1.14 3.00
N TRP A 180 12.05 1.39 4.29
CA TRP A 180 13.19 0.84 5.03
C TRP A 180 13.12 -0.68 5.16
N LEU A 181 11.96 -1.27 5.47
CA LEU A 181 11.76 -2.71 5.53
C LEU A 181 12.05 -3.37 4.18
N ARG A 182 11.50 -2.80 3.09
CA ARG A 182 11.76 -3.23 1.70
C ARG A 182 13.23 -3.15 1.37
N ARG A 183 13.89 -2.05 1.75
CA ARG A 183 15.33 -1.87 1.58
C ARG A 183 16.11 -2.87 2.42
N ARG A 184 15.77 -3.10 3.68
CA ARG A 184 16.58 -3.89 4.61
C ARG A 184 16.57 -5.37 4.27
N THR A 185 15.41 -5.87 3.84
CA THR A 185 15.15 -7.29 3.62
C THR A 185 15.22 -7.74 2.17
N ASP A 186 15.23 -6.78 1.22
CA ASP A 186 14.98 -7.05 -0.20
C ASP A 186 13.66 -7.80 -0.47
N SER A 187 12.70 -7.67 0.44
CA SER A 187 11.39 -8.31 0.36
C SER A 187 10.28 -7.31 0.61
N LEU A 188 9.18 -7.50 -0.10
CA LEU A 188 7.93 -6.77 0.08
C LEU A 188 7.11 -7.33 1.25
N LEU A 189 7.31 -8.59 1.64
CA LEU A 189 6.45 -9.26 2.62
C LEU A 189 6.47 -8.61 4.02
N PRO A 190 7.63 -8.19 4.59
CA PRO A 190 7.63 -7.53 5.89
C PRO A 190 6.91 -6.17 5.86
N SER A 191 7.04 -5.39 4.79
CA SER A 191 6.36 -4.10 4.68
C SER A 191 4.86 -4.30 4.46
N LEU A 192 4.45 -5.22 3.60
CA LEU A 192 3.05 -5.59 3.40
C LEU A 192 2.39 -6.07 4.69
N PHE A 193 3.03 -6.99 5.42
CA PHE A 193 2.50 -7.45 6.70
C PHE A 193 2.33 -6.30 7.69
N SER A 194 3.35 -5.44 7.81
CA SER A 194 3.29 -4.28 8.71
C SER A 194 2.16 -3.34 8.30
N HIS A 195 1.98 -3.09 7.00
CA HIS A 195 0.94 -2.23 6.49
C HIS A 195 -0.47 -2.81 6.73
N ILE A 196 -0.65 -4.12 6.58
CA ILE A 196 -1.91 -4.81 6.93
C ILE A 196 -2.22 -4.66 8.42
N VAL A 197 -1.22 -4.88 9.28
CA VAL A 197 -1.35 -4.68 10.73
C VAL A 197 -1.73 -3.23 11.05
N ASN A 198 -1.09 -2.27 10.40
CA ASN A 198 -1.35 -0.85 10.58
C ASN A 198 -2.81 -0.49 10.27
N ASN A 199 -3.28 -0.85 9.08
CA ASN A 199 -4.62 -0.48 8.65
C ASN A 199 -5.70 -1.26 9.41
N GLY A 200 -5.44 -2.52 9.72
CA GLY A 200 -6.33 -3.32 10.58
C GLY A 200 -6.46 -2.69 11.97
N PHE A 201 -5.34 -2.32 12.58
CA PHE A 201 -5.33 -1.62 13.87
C PHE A 201 -6.06 -0.28 13.80
N ALA A 202 -5.73 0.57 12.81
CA ALA A 202 -6.35 1.87 12.66
C ALA A 202 -7.88 1.78 12.47
N LEU A 203 -8.35 0.84 11.63
CA LEU A 203 -9.79 0.64 11.42
C LEU A 203 -10.48 0.13 12.69
N LEU A 204 -9.90 -0.85 13.38
CA LEU A 204 -10.48 -1.39 14.62
C LEU A 204 -10.46 -0.35 15.74
N ALA A 205 -9.38 0.42 15.88
CA ALA A 205 -9.30 1.51 16.84
C ALA A 205 -10.35 2.58 16.54
N ALA A 206 -10.52 2.98 15.29
CA ALA A 206 -11.54 3.94 14.89
C ALA A 206 -12.98 3.50 15.22
N VAL A 207 -13.26 2.19 15.12
CA VAL A 207 -14.60 1.63 15.40
C VAL A 207 -14.84 1.40 16.90
N TYR A 208 -13.84 0.87 17.62
CA TYR A 208 -14.03 0.40 19.01
C TYR A 208 -13.41 1.31 20.07
N LEU A 209 -12.50 2.21 19.68
CA LEU A 209 -11.80 3.17 20.55
C LEU A 209 -11.95 4.60 19.99
N PRO A 210 -13.17 5.11 19.75
CA PRO A 210 -13.38 6.39 19.06
C PRO A 210 -12.87 7.64 19.83
N ASN A 211 -12.33 7.44 21.04
CA ASN A 211 -11.81 8.50 21.91
C ASN A 211 -10.27 8.40 22.11
N VAL A 212 -9.57 7.59 21.31
CA VAL A 212 -8.11 7.32 21.38
C VAL A 212 -7.44 7.62 20.04
#